data_AF-A0A9Q6Z7N2-F1
#
_entry.id   AF-A0A9Q6Z7N2-F1
#
_cell.length_a   1.000
_cell.length_b   1.000
_cell.length_c   1.000
_cell.angle_alpha   90.00
_cell.angle_beta   90.00
_cell.angle_gamma   90.00
#
_symmetry.space_group_name_H-M   'P 1'
#
loop_
_entity.id
_entity.type
_entity.pdbx_description
1 polymer ?
#
loop_
_entity_poly.entity_id
_entity_poly.type
_entity_poly.pdbx_seq_one_letter_code
_entity_poly.pdbx_strand_id
1 'polypeptide(L)'
;MKITLLPANEFMIEAALFLEGAKGLWGLASAVKNGWKSLGTSSLLSRKADFTVNPSKFDCFFGRVLTGNEHNISRSAQNLKDFNILGVQTEAQLTKVFTKAFNNGTYVDIKTTSYGTTIIKNIMVNKNRSIDVSFFYKDGNMTSQPSVVTIIPKIFKQ
;
A
#
# COMPACT_ATOMS: atom_id res chain seq x y z
N MET A 1 2.50 -15.88 -47.35
CA MET A 1 3.46 -16.40 -46.36
C MET A 1 4.60 -15.39 -46.19
N LYS A 2 4.56 -14.59 -45.12
CA LYS A 2 5.74 -14.15 -44.35
C LYS A 2 5.18 -13.54 -43.06
N ILE A 3 5.17 -14.38 -42.03
CA ILE A 3 4.87 -14.01 -40.65
C ILE A 3 6.21 -13.56 -40.07
N THR A 4 6.24 -12.45 -39.35
CA THR A 4 7.41 -12.07 -38.55
C THR A 4 6.91 -11.59 -37.19
N LEU A 5 7.30 -12.35 -36.17
CA LEU A 5 6.88 -12.27 -34.78
C LEU A 5 7.60 -11.13 -34.04
N LEU A 6 6.88 -10.54 -33.10
CA LEU A 6 7.37 -9.62 -32.06
C LEU A 6 8.32 -10.34 -31.09
N PRO A 7 9.19 -9.60 -30.36
CA PRO A 7 9.52 -9.96 -29.00
C PRO A 7 8.80 -9.04 -28.00
N ALA A 8 8.08 -9.70 -27.10
CA ALA A 8 7.43 -9.13 -25.92
C ALA A 8 8.48 -8.63 -24.91
N ASN A 9 8.24 -7.45 -24.36
CA ASN A 9 9.03 -6.87 -23.29
C ASN A 9 8.66 -7.49 -21.93
N GLU A 10 9.56 -8.37 -21.50
CA GLU A 10 9.99 -8.64 -20.12
C GLU A 10 9.05 -8.22 -18.97
N PHE A 11 8.21 -9.17 -18.55
CA PHE A 11 7.63 -9.19 -17.22
C PHE A 11 7.98 -10.55 -16.59
N MET A 12 9.12 -10.61 -15.88
CA MET A 12 9.57 -11.80 -15.17
C MET A 12 9.84 -11.43 -13.71
N ILE A 13 8.95 -11.85 -12.81
CA ILE A 13 9.33 -12.36 -11.49
C ILE A 13 8.38 -13.52 -11.19
N GLU A 14 8.78 -14.72 -11.58
CA GLU A 14 8.24 -15.97 -11.02
C GLU A 14 8.79 -16.15 -9.60
N ALA A 15 7.87 -16.32 -8.65
CA ALA A 15 8.19 -16.81 -7.32
C ALA A 15 8.33 -18.34 -7.38
N ALA A 16 9.57 -18.84 -7.36
CA ALA A 16 9.88 -20.25 -7.14
C ALA A 16 10.58 -20.39 -5.79
N LEU A 17 9.84 -20.85 -4.78
CA LEU A 17 10.39 -21.39 -3.54
C LEU A 17 9.84 -22.81 -3.40
N PHE A 18 10.52 -23.75 -4.07
CA PHE A 18 10.39 -25.17 -3.83
C PHE A 18 11.24 -25.51 -2.59
N LEU A 19 10.60 -25.96 -1.52
CA LEU A 19 11.25 -26.47 -0.32
C LEU A 19 10.96 -27.97 -0.22
N GLU A 20 11.89 -28.76 -0.74
CA GLU A 20 12.06 -30.20 -0.52
C GLU A 20 13.51 -30.33 -0.07
N GLY A 21 13.91 -30.91 1.06
CA GLY A 21 13.48 -32.17 1.62
C GLY A 21 14.69 -33.13 1.67
N ALA A 22 15.42 -33.10 2.79
CA ALA A 22 16.22 -34.21 3.36
C ALA A 22 17.65 -34.58 2.87
N LYS A 23 18.57 -34.58 3.87
CA LYS A 23 19.62 -35.59 4.21
C LYS A 23 20.94 -35.69 3.39
N GLY A 24 22.07 -35.51 4.10
CA GLY A 24 23.43 -35.98 3.72
C GLY A 24 24.55 -35.18 4.41
N LEU A 25 24.86 -35.45 5.68
CA LEU A 25 26.09 -36.11 6.20
C LEU A 25 27.46 -35.57 5.69
N TRP A 26 28.19 -34.97 6.65
CA TRP A 26 29.64 -34.85 6.88
C TRP A 26 30.59 -34.25 5.83
N GLY A 27 31.08 -33.04 6.17
CA GLY A 27 32.47 -32.86 6.60
C GLY A 27 33.55 -32.89 5.53
N LEU A 28 33.88 -31.72 4.98
CA LEU A 28 35.22 -31.42 4.47
C LEU A 28 35.63 -29.97 4.78
N ALA A 29 36.59 -29.87 5.70
CA ALA A 29 37.72 -28.93 5.76
C ALA A 29 37.54 -27.45 5.34
N SER A 30 37.57 -26.59 6.37
CA SER A 30 38.58 -25.53 6.56
C SER A 30 39.18 -24.85 5.32
N ALA A 31 38.55 -23.80 4.80
CA ALA A 31 39.20 -22.66 4.13
C ALA A 31 38.21 -21.52 3.85
N VAL A 32 37.89 -20.69 4.85
CA VAL A 32 37.30 -19.36 4.58
C VAL A 32 38.13 -18.32 5.36
N LYS A 33 39.29 -17.99 4.79
CA LYS A 33 40.02 -16.77 5.10
C LYS A 33 39.64 -15.74 4.03
N ASN A 34 39.07 -14.63 4.50
CA ASN A 34 39.05 -13.32 3.88
C ASN A 34 38.30 -13.21 2.54
N GLY A 35 37.03 -12.83 2.62
CA GLY A 35 36.28 -12.50 1.41
C GLY A 35 34.86 -11.97 1.60
N TRP A 36 34.33 -11.83 2.83
CA TRP A 36 33.11 -11.06 3.04
C TRP A 36 33.45 -9.58 3.08
N LYS A 37 33.64 -9.00 1.89
CA LYS A 37 33.12 -7.65 1.68
C LYS A 37 31.62 -7.77 1.85
N SER A 38 31.17 -7.47 3.06
CA SER A 38 29.81 -7.04 3.40
C SER A 38 29.15 -6.49 2.14
N LEU A 39 28.28 -7.33 1.53
CA LEU A 39 27.33 -6.87 0.55
C LEU A 39 26.57 -5.79 1.30
N GLY A 40 26.82 -4.54 0.90
CA GLY A 40 26.24 -3.37 1.53
C GLY A 40 24.78 -3.68 1.76
N THR A 41 24.38 -3.63 3.02
CA THR A 41 22.99 -3.50 3.38
C THR A 41 22.50 -2.32 2.56
N SER A 42 21.80 -2.61 1.47
CA SER A 42 20.81 -1.70 0.94
C SER A 42 19.80 -1.59 2.09
N SER A 43 20.15 -0.72 3.04
CA SER A 43 19.21 0.21 3.59
C SER A 43 18.58 0.88 2.38
N LEU A 44 17.60 0.18 1.80
CA LEU A 44 16.42 0.82 1.26
C LEU A 44 16.06 1.76 2.39
N LEU A 45 16.48 3.02 2.21
CA LEU A 45 16.14 4.11 3.08
C LEU A 45 14.64 4.02 3.20
N SER A 46 14.20 3.40 4.29
CA SER A 46 12.82 3.41 4.72
C SER A 46 12.62 4.87 5.07
N ARG A 47 12.33 5.66 4.03
CA ARG A 47 11.88 7.03 4.17
C ARG A 47 10.66 6.85 5.05
N LYS A 48 10.82 7.18 6.33
CA LYS A 48 9.79 7.10 7.35
C LYS A 48 8.53 7.61 6.68
N ALA A 49 7.55 6.74 6.45
CA ALA A 49 6.34 7.14 5.76
C ALA A 49 5.81 8.37 6.51
N ASP A 50 5.54 9.46 5.82
CA ASP A 50 5.19 10.73 6.48
C ASP A 50 3.83 10.67 7.21
N PHE A 51 3.19 9.49 7.21
CA PHE A 51 1.95 9.15 7.89
C PHE A 51 2.03 7.71 8.43
N THR A 52 1.07 7.33 9.27
CA THR A 52 0.86 5.93 9.71
C THR A 52 -0.49 5.41 9.22
N VAL A 53 -0.63 4.08 9.15
CA VAL A 53 -1.91 3.41 8.92
C VAL A 53 -2.03 2.33 9.98
N ASN A 54 -3.13 2.32 10.74
CA ASN A 54 -3.37 1.21 11.65
C ASN A 54 -3.60 -0.07 10.81
N PRO A 55 -2.86 -1.18 11.03
CA PRO A 55 -3.00 -2.39 10.22
C PRO A 55 -4.44 -2.89 10.10
N SER A 56 -5.23 -2.80 11.18
CA SER A 56 -6.66 -3.21 11.17
C SER A 56 -7.54 -2.39 10.22
N LYS A 57 -7.10 -1.22 9.77
CA LYS A 57 -7.81 -0.44 8.76
C LYS A 57 -7.77 -1.09 7.39
N PHE A 58 -6.71 -1.85 7.07
CA PHE A 58 -6.63 -2.55 5.79
C PHE A 58 -7.74 -3.60 5.66
N ASP A 59 -8.17 -4.22 6.75
CA ASP A 59 -9.31 -5.14 6.71
C ASP A 59 -10.60 -4.43 6.29
N CYS A 60 -10.84 -3.22 6.80
CA CYS A 60 -11.97 -2.38 6.37
C CYS A 60 -11.80 -1.83 4.94
N PHE A 61 -10.57 -1.52 4.52
CA PHE A 61 -10.30 -1.02 3.18
C PHE A 61 -10.46 -2.10 2.10
N PHE A 62 -10.15 -3.35 2.43
CA PHE A 62 -10.17 -4.49 1.51
C PHE A 62 -11.35 -5.44 1.73
N GLY A 63 -12.44 -5.00 2.35
CA GLY A 63 -13.68 -5.79 2.40
C GLY A 63 -13.65 -6.98 3.37
N ARG A 64 -12.70 -7.04 4.29
CA ARG A 64 -12.50 -8.19 5.21
C ARG A 64 -13.30 -8.07 6.52
N VAL A 65 -13.93 -6.92 6.78
CA VAL A 65 -14.84 -6.76 7.93
C VAL A 65 -16.22 -7.35 7.59
N LEU A 66 -16.55 -8.50 8.20
CA LEU A 66 -17.77 -9.27 7.93
C LEU A 66 -18.77 -9.32 9.09
N THR A 67 -18.38 -8.87 10.29
CA THR A 67 -19.20 -8.94 11.50
C THR A 67 -19.10 -7.64 12.31
N GLY A 68 -20.03 -7.45 13.26
CA GLY A 68 -20.09 -6.27 14.12
C GLY A 68 -21.01 -5.18 13.57
N ASN A 69 -20.57 -3.92 13.62
CA ASN A 69 -21.38 -2.77 13.23
C ASN A 69 -21.73 -2.79 11.73
N GLU A 70 -23.02 -2.73 11.41
CA GLU A 70 -23.55 -2.82 10.03
C GLU A 70 -22.97 -1.75 9.09
N HIS A 71 -22.77 -0.53 9.58
CA HIS A 71 -22.18 0.55 8.78
C HIS A 71 -20.75 0.21 8.37
N ASN A 72 -19.95 -0.37 9.27
CA ASN A 72 -18.58 -0.75 8.98
C ASN A 72 -18.52 -1.92 7.98
N ILE A 73 -19.40 -2.91 8.11
CA ILE A 73 -19.51 -4.02 7.17
C ILE A 73 -19.86 -3.50 5.77
N SER A 74 -20.89 -2.65 5.68
CA SER A 74 -21.34 -2.05 4.42
C SER A 74 -20.23 -1.21 3.77
N ARG A 75 -19.55 -0.36 4.54
CA ARG A 75 -18.43 0.46 4.04
C ARG A 75 -17.25 -0.39 3.59
N SER A 76 -16.96 -1.47 4.31
CA SER A 76 -15.91 -2.40 3.96
C SER A 76 -16.17 -3.08 2.62
N ALA A 77 -17.39 -3.60 2.42
CA ALA A 77 -17.80 -4.20 1.15
C ALA A 77 -17.78 -3.18 -0.01
N GLN A 78 -18.23 -1.95 0.23
CA GLN A 78 -18.20 -0.89 -0.77
C GLN A 78 -16.77 -0.51 -1.17
N ASN A 79 -15.85 -0.37 -0.20
CA ASN A 79 -14.44 -0.09 -0.49
C ASN A 79 -13.83 -1.16 -1.40
N LEU A 80 -14.08 -2.44 -1.11
CA LEU A 80 -13.58 -3.54 -1.94
C LEU A 80 -14.10 -3.46 -3.38
N LYS A 81 -15.41 -3.21 -3.55
CA LYS A 81 -16.01 -3.05 -4.87
C LYS A 81 -15.36 -1.91 -5.65
N ASP A 82 -15.18 -0.75 -5.01
CA ASP A 82 -14.61 0.43 -5.66
C ASP A 82 -13.11 0.26 -5.95
N PHE A 83 -12.38 -0.44 -5.08
CA PHE A 83 -10.97 -0.76 -5.28
C PHE A 83 -10.71 -1.76 -6.40
N ASN A 84 -11.60 -2.74 -6.58
CA ASN A 84 -11.58 -3.60 -7.75
C ASN A 84 -11.76 -2.80 -9.04
N ILE A 85 -12.63 -1.79 -9.03
CA ILE A 85 -12.81 -0.88 -10.17
C ILE A 85 -11.56 -0.04 -10.37
N LEU A 86 -11.01 0.55 -9.30
CA LEU A 86 -9.82 1.40 -9.32
C LEU A 86 -8.52 0.67 -9.73
N GLY A 87 -8.48 -0.67 -9.61
CA GLY A 87 -7.28 -1.47 -9.84
C GLY A 87 -6.31 -1.48 -8.66
N VAL A 88 -6.80 -1.21 -7.44
CA VAL A 88 -6.01 -1.26 -6.20
C VAL A 88 -6.35 -2.54 -5.46
N GLN A 89 -5.48 -3.55 -5.57
CA GLN A 89 -5.76 -4.90 -5.07
C GLN A 89 -4.89 -5.28 -3.87
N THR A 90 -3.81 -4.54 -3.61
CA THR A 90 -2.87 -4.85 -2.54
C THR A 90 -2.64 -3.68 -1.60
N GLU A 91 -2.29 -3.99 -0.34
CA GLU A 91 -1.95 -2.99 0.67
C GLU A 91 -0.76 -2.11 0.24
N ALA A 92 0.21 -2.70 -0.49
CA ALA A 92 1.34 -1.97 -1.06
C ALA A 92 0.89 -0.95 -2.12
N GLN A 93 -0.04 -1.31 -3.00
CA GLN A 93 -0.61 -0.38 -3.99
C GLN A 93 -1.39 0.74 -3.31
N LEU A 94 -2.20 0.42 -2.30
CA LEU A 94 -2.96 1.41 -1.55
C LEU A 94 -2.05 2.35 -0.75
N THR A 95 -0.97 1.83 -0.16
CA THR A 95 0.02 2.65 0.52
C THR A 95 0.71 3.63 -0.44
N LYS A 96 0.99 3.22 -1.69
CA LYS A 96 1.49 4.15 -2.72
C LYS A 96 0.48 5.27 -3.03
N VAL A 97 -0.82 4.98 -3.02
CA VAL A 97 -1.86 6.00 -3.15
C VAL A 97 -1.82 6.97 -1.97
N PHE A 98 -1.70 6.47 -0.74
CA PHE A 98 -1.58 7.33 0.45
C PHE A 98 -0.37 8.26 0.38
N THR A 99 0.80 7.74 -0.03
CA THR A 99 2.01 8.56 -0.24
C THR A 99 1.80 9.63 -1.31
N LYS A 100 1.13 9.30 -2.42
CA LYS A 100 0.81 10.29 -3.47
C LYS A 100 -0.16 11.35 -2.96
N ALA A 101 -1.22 10.94 -2.27
CA ALA A 101 -2.21 11.86 -1.70
C ALA A 101 -1.58 12.78 -0.64
N PHE A 102 -0.69 12.24 0.20
CA PHE A 102 -0.03 13.02 1.24
C PHE A 102 0.87 14.11 0.65
N ASN A 103 1.72 13.75 -0.32
CA ASN A 103 2.70 14.67 -0.91
C ASN A 103 2.09 15.62 -1.94
N ASN A 104 1.21 15.10 -2.81
CA ASN A 104 0.77 15.79 -4.03
C ASN A 104 -0.76 15.89 -4.15
N GLY A 105 -1.51 15.42 -3.15
CA GLY A 105 -2.97 15.47 -3.19
C GLY A 105 -3.49 16.89 -3.08
N THR A 106 -4.56 17.17 -3.81
CA THR A 106 -5.28 18.45 -3.75
C THR A 106 -6.04 18.53 -2.43
N TYR A 107 -5.88 19.62 -1.69
CA TYR A 107 -6.67 19.87 -0.49
C TYR A 107 -8.15 19.96 -0.84
N VAL A 108 -9.00 19.23 -0.10
CA VAL A 108 -10.45 19.22 -0.27
C VAL A 108 -11.13 19.93 0.89
N ASP A 109 -10.78 19.55 2.10
CA ASP A 109 -11.49 19.98 3.31
C ASP A 109 -10.63 19.77 4.57
N ILE A 110 -10.99 20.44 5.66
CA ILE A 110 -10.41 20.29 6.99
C ILE A 110 -11.53 20.16 8.02
N LYS A 111 -11.40 19.17 8.91
CA LYS A 111 -12.36 18.93 9.99
C LYS A 111 -11.65 18.91 11.32
N THR A 112 -11.97 19.85 12.19
CA THR A 112 -11.41 19.92 13.54
C THR A 112 -12.44 19.50 14.56
N THR A 113 -12.01 18.65 15.51
CA THR A 113 -12.80 18.14 16.63
C THR A 113 -11.99 18.29 17.92
N SER A 114 -12.60 18.00 19.07
CA SER A 114 -11.90 17.97 20.36
C SER A 114 -10.74 16.97 20.41
N TYR A 115 -10.73 15.95 19.54
CA TYR A 115 -9.68 14.92 19.48
C TYR A 115 -8.51 15.29 18.55
N GLY A 116 -8.71 16.24 17.65
CA GLY A 116 -7.71 16.65 16.68
C GLY A 116 -8.28 17.10 15.35
N THR A 117 -7.39 17.21 14.36
CA THR A 117 -7.67 17.81 13.04
C THR A 117 -7.50 16.77 11.94
N THR A 118 -8.49 16.63 11.08
CA THR A 118 -8.42 15.77 9.89
C THR A 118 -8.29 16.63 8.65
N ILE A 119 -7.24 16.43 7.85
CA ILE A 119 -7.11 17.01 6.52
C ILE A 119 -7.56 15.97 5.50
N ILE A 120 -8.44 16.38 4.60
CA ILE A 120 -8.89 15.55 3.48
C ILE A 120 -8.17 16.02 2.22
N LYS A 121 -7.43 15.11 1.59
CA LYS A 121 -6.77 15.35 0.29
C LYS A 121 -7.32 14.41 -0.76
N ASN A 122 -7.59 14.92 -1.95
CA ASN A 122 -7.97 14.14 -3.12
C ASN A 122 -6.74 13.80 -3.96
N ILE A 123 -6.69 12.58 -4.49
CA ILE A 123 -5.73 12.20 -5.51
C ILE A 123 -6.44 11.50 -6.67
N MET A 124 -6.13 11.93 -7.90
CA MET A 124 -6.57 11.23 -9.11
C MET A 124 -5.78 9.93 -9.26
N VAL A 125 -6.49 8.81 -9.38
CA VAL A 125 -5.89 7.50 -9.69
C VAL A 125 -5.83 7.30 -11.21
N ASN A 126 -6.86 7.75 -11.91
CA ASN A 126 -6.91 7.85 -13.37
C ASN A 126 -7.93 8.94 -13.80
N LYS A 127 -8.11 9.16 -15.11
CA LYS A 127 -8.93 10.25 -15.66
C LYS A 127 -10.34 10.36 -15.06
N ASN A 128 -10.97 9.24 -14.68
CA ASN A 128 -12.36 9.21 -14.23
C ASN A 128 -12.51 8.70 -12.79
N ARG A 129 -11.41 8.62 -12.04
CA ARG A 129 -11.43 8.05 -10.70
C ARG A 129 -10.45 8.74 -9.78
N SER A 130 -10.90 9.05 -8.58
CA SER A 130 -10.08 9.64 -7.53
C SER A 130 -10.37 9.01 -6.18
N ILE A 131 -9.52 9.31 -5.21
CA ILE A 131 -9.69 8.86 -3.84
C ILE A 131 -9.47 10.08 -2.93
N ASP A 132 -10.43 10.35 -2.06
CA ASP A 132 -10.20 11.22 -0.90
C ASP A 132 -9.53 10.40 0.20
N VAL A 133 -8.40 10.88 0.70
CA VAL A 133 -7.66 10.29 1.81
C VAL A 133 -7.70 11.26 2.98
N SER A 134 -8.12 10.75 4.14
CA SER A 134 -8.22 11.54 5.37
C SER A 134 -7.02 11.29 6.27
N PHE A 135 -6.24 12.34 6.52
CA PHE A 135 -5.06 12.35 7.39
C PHE A 135 -5.41 13.02 8.72
N PHE A 136 -5.42 12.23 9.79
CA PHE A 136 -5.76 12.69 11.14
C PHE A 136 -4.51 13.07 11.92
N TYR A 137 -4.46 14.31 12.39
CA TYR A 137 -3.46 14.89 13.25
C TYR A 137 -4.02 14.95 14.67
N LYS A 138 -3.47 14.10 15.53
CA LYS A 138 -3.88 14.00 16.93
C LYS A 138 -3.65 15.33 17.66
N ASP A 139 -4.60 15.71 18.52
CA ASP A 139 -4.52 16.92 19.35
C ASP A 139 -4.36 18.21 18.51
N GLY A 140 -4.67 18.16 17.21
CA GLY A 140 -4.52 19.27 16.28
C GLY A 140 -3.06 19.59 15.93
N ASN A 141 -2.10 18.75 16.34
CA ASN A 141 -0.70 19.01 16.09
C ASN A 141 -0.31 18.69 14.63
N MET A 142 -0.29 19.72 13.80
CA MET A 142 0.02 19.64 12.37
C MET A 142 1.50 19.31 12.07
N THR A 143 2.38 19.40 13.06
CA THR A 143 3.79 18.99 12.93
C THR A 143 4.00 17.52 13.30
N SER A 144 2.98 16.86 13.86
CA SER A 144 3.02 15.44 14.17
C SER A 144 2.78 14.59 12.92
N GLN A 145 3.19 13.32 12.99
CA GLN A 145 2.93 12.35 11.93
C GLN A 145 1.44 11.97 11.96
N PRO A 146 0.65 12.25 10.91
CA PRO A 146 -0.76 11.92 10.89
C PRO A 146 -1.01 10.43 10.67
N SER A 147 -2.24 10.01 10.98
CA SER A 147 -2.74 8.65 10.70
C SER A 147 -3.78 8.68 9.59
N VAL A 148 -3.72 7.74 8.66
CA VAL A 148 -4.79 7.54 7.67
C VAL A 148 -5.98 6.86 8.35
N VAL A 149 -7.11 7.56 8.40
CA VAL A 149 -8.29 7.10 9.15
C VAL A 149 -9.44 6.63 8.25
N THR A 150 -9.55 7.23 7.07
CA THR A 150 -10.67 7.02 6.14
C THR A 150 -10.21 7.22 4.71
N ILE A 151 -10.85 6.47 3.82
CA ILE A 151 -10.77 6.60 2.37
C ILE A 151 -12.18 6.78 1.81
N ILE A 152 -12.32 7.55 0.75
CA ILE A 152 -13.57 7.63 -0.02
C ILE A 152 -13.20 7.53 -1.50
N PRO A 153 -13.31 6.33 -2.09
CA PRO A 153 -13.25 6.16 -3.53
C PRO A 153 -14.33 7.00 -4.25
N LYS A 154 -13.95 7.63 -5.35
CA LYS A 154 -14.85 8.39 -6.22
C LYS A 154 -14.70 7.90 -7.65
N ILE A 155 -15.80 7.43 -8.22
CA ILE A 155 -15.89 6.95 -9.60
C ILE A 155 -16.85 7.87 -10.34
N PHE A 156 -16.35 8.61 -11.31
CA PHE A 156 -17.15 9.53 -12.11
C PHE A 156 -17.78 8.76 -13.27
N LYS A 157 -19.10 8.94 -13.48
CA LYS A 157 -19.76 8.44 -14.69
C LYS A 157 -19.22 9.20 -15.89
N GLN A 158 -19.06 8.49 -17.00
CA GLN A 158 -18.79 9.08 -18.31
C GLN A 158 -20.08 9.66 -18.88
#